data_AF-A0A4V4L1G6-F1
#
_entry.id   AF-A0A4V4L1G6-F1
#
_cell.length_a   1.000
_cell.length_b   1.000
_cell.length_c   1.000
_cell.angle_alpha   90.00
_cell.angle_beta   90.00
_cell.angle_gamma   90.00
#
_symmetry.space_group_name_H-M   'P 1'
#
loop_
_entity.id
_entity.type
_entity.pdbx_description
1 polymer ?
#
loop_
_entity_poly.entity_id
_entity_poly.type
_entity_poly.pdbx_seq_one_letter_code
_entity_poly.pdbx_strand_id
1 'polypeptide(L)'
;MGFSGGGQFAQRFLYIYPERHTAVSIGAPGKVTLLDGQQTWPKGVKDVQDVFSRPVDLDTIKAVNIHMVVGSKDTTAHGGNDFKEWQAGKKSKSGGNVAPDGEAALTGNIESSEGKGRLGTLQHIQELWKTNGIHAHLDIVDGVGHSADGVRSCVLDYLRPLIQRPSGSKNFR
;
A
#
# COMPACT_ATOMS: atom_id res chain seq x y z
N MET A 1 6.60 -4.55 -6.87
CA MET A 1 6.68 -4.11 -5.45
C MET A 1 6.56 -2.59 -5.39
N GLY A 2 6.10 -2.06 -4.27
CA GLY A 2 6.19 -0.62 -3.98
C GLY A 2 6.41 -0.39 -2.49
N PHE A 3 7.18 0.65 -2.14
CA PHE A 3 7.48 0.99 -0.75
C PHE A 3 7.08 2.45 -0.44
N SER A 4 6.58 2.73 0.76
CA SER A 4 6.12 4.05 1.19
C SER A 4 5.06 4.62 0.23
N GLY A 5 5.30 5.75 -0.45
CA GLY A 5 4.42 6.25 -1.52
C GLY A 5 4.13 5.21 -2.61
N GLY A 6 5.15 4.43 -3.00
CA GLY A 6 5.00 3.33 -3.94
C GLY A 6 4.17 2.17 -3.37
N GLY A 7 4.16 1.98 -2.05
CA GLY A 7 3.29 1.01 -1.37
C GLY A 7 1.81 1.42 -1.49
N GLN A 8 1.51 2.71 -1.34
CA GLN A 8 0.16 3.24 -1.57
C GLN A 8 -0.27 3.01 -3.02
N PHE A 9 0.62 3.30 -3.97
CA PHE A 9 0.38 3.04 -5.39
C PHE A 9 0.12 1.55 -5.63
N ALA A 10 0.95 0.64 -5.10
CA ALA A 10 0.81 -0.79 -5.29
C ALA A 10 -0.54 -1.32 -4.77
N GLN A 11 -0.98 -0.86 -3.59
CA GLN A 11 -2.29 -1.22 -3.04
C GLN A 11 -3.45 -0.72 -3.94
N ARG A 12 -3.39 0.54 -4.35
CA ARG A 12 -4.44 1.13 -5.20
C ARG A 12 -4.48 0.48 -6.57
N PHE A 13 -3.32 0.21 -7.16
CA PHE A 13 -3.21 -0.45 -8.45
C PHE A 13 -3.72 -1.89 -8.39
N LEU A 14 -3.54 -2.59 -7.26
CA LEU A 14 -4.20 -3.88 -7.00
C LEU A 14 -5.73 -3.76 -7.02
N TYR A 15 -6.31 -2.74 -6.39
CA TYR A 15 -7.77 -2.58 -6.38
C TYR A 15 -8.37 -2.26 -7.74
N ILE A 16 -7.70 -1.42 -8.54
CA ILE A 16 -8.23 -0.98 -9.83
C ILE A 16 -7.91 -1.99 -10.95
N TYR A 17 -6.75 -2.64 -10.90
CA TYR A 17 -6.24 -3.54 -11.94
C TYR A 17 -5.71 -4.87 -11.36
N PRO A 18 -6.52 -5.64 -10.62
CA PRO A 18 -6.06 -6.89 -10.01
C PRO A 18 -5.64 -7.92 -11.06
N GLU A 19 -6.25 -7.92 -12.25
CA GLU A 19 -5.94 -8.82 -13.37
C GLU A 19 -4.52 -8.66 -13.92
N ARG A 20 -3.87 -7.53 -13.64
CA ARG A 20 -2.50 -7.23 -14.07
C ARG A 20 -1.44 -7.77 -13.12
N HIS A 21 -1.84 -8.48 -12.06
CA HIS A 21 -0.94 -8.98 -11.03
C HIS A 21 -0.96 -10.50 -10.93
N THR A 22 0.21 -11.12 -11.06
CA THR A 22 0.44 -12.47 -10.54
C THR A 22 0.78 -12.44 -9.05
N ALA A 23 1.50 -11.40 -8.64
CA ALA A 23 1.85 -11.11 -7.26
C ALA A 23 2.07 -9.60 -7.05
N VAL A 24 1.89 -9.12 -5.83
CA VAL A 24 2.17 -7.74 -5.43
C VAL A 24 2.84 -7.72 -4.06
N SER A 25 3.73 -6.75 -3.83
CA SER A 25 4.31 -6.49 -2.51
C SER A 25 4.12 -5.03 -2.14
N ILE A 26 3.42 -4.82 -1.01
CA ILE A 26 3.00 -3.53 -0.45
C ILE A 26 3.89 -3.26 0.77
N GLY A 27 4.92 -2.42 0.57
CA GLY A 27 5.89 -2.09 1.60
C GLY A 27 5.54 -0.80 2.34
N ALA A 28 5.36 -0.89 3.65
CA ALA A 28 5.22 0.24 4.60
C ALA A 28 4.50 1.49 4.02
N PRO A 29 3.26 1.36 3.52
CA PRO A 29 2.56 2.47 2.88
C PRO A 29 2.32 3.59 3.89
N GLY A 30 2.60 4.83 3.49
CA GLY A 30 2.31 5.99 4.33
C GLY A 30 0.81 6.31 4.47
N LYS A 31 -0.03 5.78 3.58
CA LYS A 31 -1.49 5.92 3.57
C LYS A 31 -2.05 4.70 2.86
N VAL A 32 -3.22 4.25 3.26
CA VAL A 32 -3.91 3.12 2.63
C VAL A 32 -5.23 3.56 2.05
N THR A 33 -5.84 2.74 1.20
CA THR A 33 -7.24 2.86 0.80
C THR A 33 -7.97 1.67 1.41
N LEU A 34 -8.96 1.92 2.26
CA LEU A 34 -9.73 0.87 2.93
C LEU A 34 -10.69 0.23 1.94
N LEU A 35 -10.97 -1.07 2.08
CA LEU A 35 -12.12 -1.71 1.43
C LEU A 35 -13.41 -1.34 2.19
N ASP A 36 -13.69 -0.03 2.21
CA ASP A 36 -14.85 0.55 2.88
C ASP A 36 -15.77 1.20 1.84
N GLY A 37 -16.97 0.63 1.69
CA GLY A 37 -17.99 1.12 0.76
C GLY A 37 -18.72 2.40 1.21
N GLN A 38 -18.43 2.93 2.41
CA GLN A 38 -19.02 4.18 2.91
C GLN A 38 -18.13 5.40 2.61
N GLN A 39 -16.83 5.20 2.43
CA GLN A 39 -15.87 6.27 2.17
C GLN A 39 -15.52 6.37 0.69
N THR A 40 -15.45 7.60 0.18
CA THR A 40 -15.03 7.88 -1.21
C THR A 40 -13.53 7.70 -1.38
N TRP A 41 -13.11 7.55 -2.63
CA TRP A 41 -11.71 7.48 -3.01
C TRP A 41 -10.97 8.79 -2.63
N PRO A 42 -9.72 8.72 -2.16
CA PRO A 42 -8.89 7.53 -1.95
C PRO A 42 -8.96 6.95 -0.53
N LYS A 43 -9.92 7.36 0.31
CA LYS A 43 -10.05 6.85 1.69
C LYS A 43 -10.70 5.47 1.72
N GLY A 44 -11.76 5.28 0.93
CA GLY A 44 -12.46 4.01 0.73
C GLY A 44 -12.70 3.71 -0.75
N VAL A 45 -13.69 2.86 -1.01
CA VAL A 45 -14.00 2.34 -2.36
C VAL A 45 -15.42 2.65 -2.84
N LYS A 46 -16.16 3.52 -2.14
CA LYS A 46 -17.57 3.84 -2.44
C LYS A 46 -17.83 4.21 -3.91
N ASP A 47 -16.99 5.07 -4.48
CA ASP A 47 -17.15 5.70 -5.80
C ASP A 47 -16.06 5.26 -6.81
N VAL A 48 -15.36 4.15 -6.54
CA VAL A 48 -14.29 3.66 -7.42
C VAL A 48 -14.78 3.38 -8.84
N GLN A 49 -16.00 2.83 -8.97
CA GLN A 49 -16.64 2.63 -10.28
C GLN A 49 -16.76 3.94 -11.05
N ASP A 50 -17.17 5.03 -10.41
CA ASP A 50 -17.38 6.30 -11.08
C ASP A 50 -16.04 6.98 -11.43
N VAL A 51 -15.07 6.91 -10.52
CA VAL A 51 -13.75 7.54 -10.70
C VAL A 51 -12.92 6.83 -11.77
N PHE A 52 -12.98 5.50 -11.85
CA PHE A 52 -12.11 4.69 -12.72
C PHE A 52 -12.85 3.94 -13.81
N SER A 53 -14.18 4.08 -13.90
CA SER A 53 -15.04 3.31 -14.81
C SER A 53 -14.91 1.78 -14.63
N ARG A 54 -14.51 1.35 -13.43
CA ARG A 54 -14.20 -0.04 -13.10
C ARG A 54 -14.53 -0.33 -11.63
N PRO A 55 -15.22 -1.44 -11.30
CA PRO A 55 -15.56 -1.75 -9.93
C PRO A 55 -14.35 -2.40 -9.23
N VAL A 56 -14.37 -2.42 -7.90
CA VAL A 56 -13.44 -3.25 -7.15
C VAL A 56 -13.85 -4.71 -7.29
N ASP A 57 -13.06 -5.48 -8.03
CA ASP A 57 -13.27 -6.92 -8.24
C ASP A 57 -12.57 -7.73 -7.13
N LEU A 58 -13.32 -8.04 -6.08
CA LEU A 58 -12.79 -8.79 -4.94
C LEU A 58 -12.35 -10.20 -5.32
N ASP A 59 -13.01 -10.87 -6.26
CA ASP A 59 -12.68 -12.25 -6.60
C ASP A 59 -11.36 -12.33 -7.35
N THR A 60 -11.09 -11.39 -8.25
CA THR A 60 -9.77 -11.29 -8.88
C THR A 60 -8.70 -10.87 -7.87
N ILE A 61 -8.98 -9.98 -6.91
CA ILE A 61 -8.04 -9.61 -5.84
C ILE A 61 -7.65 -10.83 -5.00
N LYS A 62 -8.63 -11.66 -4.59
CA LYS A 62 -8.38 -12.87 -3.79
C LYS A 62 -7.46 -13.88 -4.49
N ALA A 63 -7.41 -13.86 -5.82
CA ALA A 63 -6.56 -14.73 -6.62
C ALA A 63 -5.10 -14.24 -6.74
N VAL A 64 -4.81 -13.00 -6.33
CA VAL A 64 -3.45 -12.43 -6.38
C VAL A 64 -2.64 -12.89 -5.17
N ASN A 65 -1.35 -13.22 -5.39
CA ASN A 65 -0.42 -13.44 -4.29
C ASN A 65 -0.02 -12.09 -3.69
N ILE A 66 -0.57 -11.76 -2.52
CA ILE A 66 -0.35 -10.45 -1.90
C ILE A 66 0.63 -10.56 -0.73
N HIS A 67 1.69 -9.78 -0.81
CA HIS A 67 2.69 -9.61 0.24
C HIS A 67 2.62 -8.20 0.83
N MET A 68 2.73 -8.11 2.13
CA MET A 68 2.90 -6.88 2.90
C MET A 68 4.22 -6.97 3.65
N VAL A 69 4.98 -5.88 3.67
CA VAL A 69 6.26 -5.86 4.40
C VAL A 69 6.47 -4.54 5.12
N VAL A 70 7.02 -4.60 6.32
CA VAL A 70 7.33 -3.42 7.13
C VAL A 70 8.44 -3.75 8.13
N GLY A 71 9.24 -2.75 8.50
CA GLY A 71 10.24 -2.91 9.56
C GLY A 71 9.62 -2.85 10.95
N SER A 72 10.12 -3.63 11.92
CA SER A 72 9.60 -3.65 13.29
C SER A 72 9.71 -2.32 14.03
N LYS A 73 10.59 -1.42 13.56
CA LYS A 73 10.79 -0.06 14.11
C LYS A 73 10.07 1.04 13.32
N ASP A 74 9.29 0.71 12.28
CA ASP A 74 8.47 1.68 11.54
C ASP A 74 7.10 1.90 12.22
N THR A 75 7.17 2.25 13.50
CA THR A 75 6.03 2.37 14.43
C THR A 75 5.57 3.81 14.62
N THR A 76 6.24 4.79 14.02
CA THR A 76 5.90 6.21 14.16
C THR A 76 5.14 6.75 12.94
N ALA A 77 4.12 7.55 13.25
CA ALA A 77 3.31 8.26 12.28
C ALA A 77 4.08 9.45 11.67
N HIS A 78 5.03 9.20 10.78
CA HIS A 78 5.76 10.28 10.08
C HIS A 78 4.90 10.99 9.01
N GLY A 79 3.69 11.44 9.39
CA GLY A 79 2.75 12.14 8.51
C GLY A 79 2.75 13.66 8.64
N GLY A 80 3.37 14.22 9.69
CA GLY A 80 3.30 15.65 9.99
C GLY A 80 4.60 16.41 9.75
N ASN A 81 5.61 16.19 10.61
CA ASN A 81 6.81 17.02 10.65
C ASN A 81 7.92 16.51 9.72
N ASP A 82 8.24 15.23 9.71
CA ASP A 82 9.32 14.69 8.87
C ASP A 82 9.00 14.74 7.38
N PHE A 83 7.73 14.63 6.99
CA PHE A 83 7.31 14.86 5.60
C PHE A 83 7.42 16.33 5.21
N LYS A 84 7.12 17.26 6.13
CA LYS A 84 7.35 18.69 5.93
C LYS A 84 8.85 19.00 5.84
N GLU A 85 9.68 18.38 6.67
CA GLU A 85 11.15 18.52 6.62
C GLU A 85 11.74 17.92 5.34
N TRP A 86 11.26 16.75 4.90
CA TRP A 86 11.64 16.17 3.60
C TRP A 86 11.16 17.04 2.42
N GLN A 87 9.94 17.57 2.46
CA GLN A 87 9.44 18.54 1.46
C GLN A 87 10.26 19.83 1.48
N ALA A 88 10.58 20.36 2.65
CA ALA A 88 11.42 21.55 2.81
C ALA A 88 12.83 21.32 2.25
N GLY A 89 13.39 20.13 2.49
CA GLY A 89 14.65 19.69 1.88
C GLY A 89 14.58 19.64 0.35
N LYS A 90 13.45 19.24 -0.26
CA LYS A 90 13.26 19.23 -1.72
C LYS A 90 12.93 20.59 -2.34
N LYS A 91 12.22 21.49 -1.63
CA LYS A 91 11.92 22.85 -2.11
C LYS A 91 13.18 23.71 -2.30
N SER A 92 14.29 23.37 -1.65
CA SER A 92 15.58 24.04 -1.85
C SER A 92 16.20 23.82 -3.25
N LYS A 93 15.67 22.91 -4.09
CA LYS A 93 16.22 22.60 -5.43
C LYS A 93 15.25 22.72 -6.61
N SER A 94 13.98 23.06 -6.43
CA SER A 94 13.07 23.33 -7.55
C SER A 94 11.97 24.31 -7.11
N GLY A 95 12.04 25.53 -7.63
CA GLY A 95 11.08 26.61 -7.37
C GLY A 95 9.77 26.42 -8.12
N GLY A 96 8.87 25.58 -7.58
CA GLY A 96 7.51 25.42 -8.09
C GLY A 96 6.48 25.58 -6.98
N ASN A 97 5.65 26.63 -7.08
CA ASN A 97 4.49 26.85 -6.22
C ASN A 97 3.43 25.79 -6.50
N VAL A 98 2.99 25.06 -5.46
CA VAL A 98 1.80 24.21 -5.51
C VAL A 98 0.85 24.70 -4.41
N ALA A 99 -0.41 24.91 -4.79
CA ALA A 99 -1.48 25.50 -3.98
C ALA A 99 -1.84 24.66 -2.73
N PRO A 100 -2.39 25.27 -1.66
CA PRO A 100 -2.40 24.67 -0.31
C PRO A 100 -3.57 23.71 0.00
N ASP A 101 -4.53 23.52 -0.90
CA ASP A 101 -5.88 23.14 -0.44
C ASP A 101 -6.25 21.64 -0.63
N GLY A 102 -5.32 20.81 -1.12
CA GLY A 102 -5.57 19.39 -1.39
C GLY A 102 -4.97 18.38 -0.41
N GLU A 103 -4.00 18.78 0.42
CA GLU A 103 -3.20 17.83 1.22
C GLU A 103 -3.84 17.44 2.56
N ALA A 104 -4.64 18.32 3.18
CA ALA A 104 -5.26 18.08 4.49
C ALA A 104 -6.32 16.96 4.45
N ALA A 105 -6.95 16.70 3.31
CA ALA A 105 -7.92 15.62 3.16
C ALA A 105 -7.28 14.21 3.15
N LEU A 106 -5.95 14.14 3.04
CA LEU A 106 -5.21 12.88 2.86
C LEU A 106 -4.59 12.34 4.16
N THR A 107 -4.79 12.94 5.34
CA THR A 107 -4.08 12.55 6.59
C THR A 107 -4.67 11.34 7.34
N GLY A 108 -5.86 10.85 6.96
CA GLY A 108 -6.72 10.07 7.89
C GLY A 108 -6.41 8.61 8.22
N ASN A 109 -5.37 7.95 7.66
CA ASN A 109 -5.23 6.48 7.81
C ASN A 109 -4.08 5.99 8.70
N ILE A 110 -3.06 6.81 8.97
CA ILE A 110 -2.05 6.45 9.99
C ILE A 110 -2.58 6.78 11.39
N GLU A 111 -3.35 7.86 11.53
CA GLU A 111 -3.92 8.29 12.82
C GLU A 111 -5.00 7.33 13.33
N SER A 112 -5.68 6.59 12.45
CA SER A 112 -6.68 5.58 12.83
C SER A 112 -6.09 4.25 13.30
N SER A 113 -4.78 4.01 13.12
CA SER A 113 -4.09 2.78 13.55
C SER A 113 -3.75 2.74 15.05
N GLU A 114 -4.50 3.47 15.89
CA GLU A 114 -4.23 3.63 17.34
C GLU A 114 -2.80 4.12 17.64
N GLY A 115 -2.18 4.89 16.75
CA GLY A 115 -0.82 5.40 16.96
C GLY A 115 0.31 4.38 16.77
N LYS A 116 0.07 3.22 16.13
CA LYS A 116 1.08 2.17 15.90
C LYS A 116 1.87 2.30 14.58
N GLY A 117 1.76 3.45 13.91
CA GLY A 117 2.51 3.78 12.70
C GLY A 117 2.20 2.87 11.50
N ARG A 118 3.18 2.68 10.61
CA ARG A 118 3.01 1.88 9.38
C ARG A 118 2.88 0.39 9.67
N LEU A 119 3.55 -0.09 10.72
CA LEU A 119 3.41 -1.46 11.19
C LEU A 119 1.96 -1.77 11.60
N GLY A 120 1.40 -0.98 12.51
CA GLY A 120 0.01 -1.17 12.95
C GLY A 120 -0.99 -1.00 11.80
N THR A 121 -0.72 -0.08 10.87
CA THR A 121 -1.52 0.09 9.65
C THR A 121 -1.58 -1.20 8.82
N LEU A 122 -0.44 -1.86 8.54
CA LEU A 122 -0.45 -3.09 7.75
C LEU A 122 -1.09 -4.27 8.49
N GLN A 123 -0.86 -4.40 9.80
CA GLN A 123 -1.54 -5.42 10.61
C GLN A 123 -3.07 -5.24 10.57
N HIS A 124 -3.55 -4.01 10.71
CA HIS A 124 -4.98 -3.71 10.65
C HIS A 124 -5.57 -4.01 9.27
N ILE A 125 -4.90 -3.62 8.18
CA ILE A 125 -5.37 -3.91 6.82
C ILE A 125 -5.39 -5.42 6.55
N GLN A 126 -4.38 -6.16 7.01
CA GLN A 126 -4.35 -7.61 6.86
C GLN A 126 -5.59 -8.26 7.50
N GLU A 127 -5.98 -7.82 8.70
CA GLU A 127 -7.16 -8.36 9.39
C GLU A 127 -8.46 -7.97 8.68
N LEU A 128 -8.60 -6.70 8.26
CA LEU A 128 -9.76 -6.26 7.47
C LEU A 128 -9.88 -6.99 6.13
N TRP A 129 -8.76 -7.32 5.49
CA TRP A 129 -8.77 -8.08 4.25
C TRP A 129 -9.17 -9.53 4.47
N LYS A 130 -8.74 -10.12 5.59
CA LYS A 130 -9.11 -11.49 5.97
C LYS A 130 -10.62 -11.65 6.15
N THR A 131 -11.32 -10.66 6.72
CA THR A 131 -12.79 -10.70 6.83
C THR A 131 -13.49 -10.63 5.47
N ASN A 132 -12.83 -10.11 4.44
CA ASN A 132 -13.29 -10.08 3.05
C ASN A 132 -12.77 -11.28 2.23
N GLY A 133 -12.13 -12.27 2.87
CA GLY A 133 -11.56 -13.45 2.21
C GLY A 133 -10.28 -13.19 1.42
N ILE A 134 -9.68 -12.00 1.55
CA ILE A 134 -8.40 -11.65 0.92
C ILE A 134 -7.27 -12.05 1.86
N HIS A 135 -6.39 -12.93 1.39
CA HIS A 135 -5.25 -13.41 2.15
C HIS A 135 -3.98 -12.65 1.73
N ALA A 136 -3.38 -11.92 2.68
CA ALA A 136 -2.07 -11.29 2.50
C ALA A 136 -1.05 -11.90 3.46
N HIS A 137 0.13 -12.24 2.94
CA HIS A 137 1.29 -12.60 3.75
C HIS A 137 1.94 -11.33 4.30
N LEU A 138 2.15 -11.22 5.62
CA LEU A 138 2.77 -10.06 6.25
C LEU A 138 4.11 -10.47 6.86
N ASP A 139 5.19 -9.89 6.36
CA ASP A 139 6.52 -10.01 6.96
C ASP A 139 6.87 -8.73 7.73
N ILE A 140 7.32 -8.93 8.98
CA ILE A 140 7.84 -7.87 9.84
C ILE A 140 9.35 -8.06 9.96
N VAL A 141 10.13 -7.14 9.40
CA VAL A 141 11.60 -7.25 9.37
C VAL A 141 12.19 -6.65 10.64
N ASP A 142 12.79 -7.50 11.48
CA ASP A 142 13.31 -7.07 12.77
C ASP A 142 14.46 -6.05 12.63
N GLY A 143 14.54 -5.12 13.57
CA GLY A 143 15.58 -4.09 13.62
C GLY A 143 15.45 -2.97 12.59
N VAL A 144 14.58 -3.10 11.60
CA VAL A 144 14.44 -2.17 10.45
C VAL A 144 13.38 -1.10 10.73
N GLY A 145 13.70 0.16 10.39
CA GLY A 145 12.77 1.29 10.42
C GLY A 145 12.10 1.53 9.06
N HIS A 146 11.88 2.80 8.67
CA HIS A 146 11.34 3.15 7.36
C HIS A 146 12.41 3.04 6.24
N SER A 147 12.80 1.83 5.85
CA SER A 147 13.87 1.58 4.87
C SER A 147 13.46 0.55 3.81
N ALA A 148 13.41 1.00 2.55
CA ALA A 148 13.16 0.12 1.41
C ALA A 148 14.28 -0.93 1.23
N ASP A 149 15.53 -0.54 1.44
CA ASP A 149 16.67 -1.46 1.37
C ASP A 149 16.65 -2.48 2.50
N GLY A 150 16.26 -2.05 3.71
CA GLY A 150 16.17 -2.92 4.88
C GLY A 150 15.17 -4.07 4.71
N VAL A 151 14.09 -3.85 3.95
CA VAL A 151 13.08 -4.89 3.67
C VAL A 151 13.32 -5.64 2.35
N ARG A 152 14.31 -5.22 1.55
CA ARG A 152 14.45 -5.67 0.16
C ARG A 152 14.66 -7.18 0.04
N SER A 153 15.46 -7.79 0.91
CA SER A 153 15.71 -9.24 0.86
C SER A 153 14.41 -10.03 1.03
N CYS A 154 13.64 -9.72 2.07
CA CYS A 154 12.35 -10.34 2.34
C CYS A 154 11.37 -10.20 1.15
N VAL A 155 11.32 -9.03 0.50
CA VAL A 155 10.51 -8.85 -0.71
C VAL A 155 10.96 -9.76 -1.85
N LEU A 156 12.27 -9.86 -2.08
CA LEU A 156 12.83 -10.72 -3.12
C LEU A 156 12.58 -12.20 -2.83
N ASP A 157 12.72 -12.61 -1.57
CA ASP A 157 12.50 -13.99 -1.14
C ASP A 157 11.05 -14.43 -1.36
N TYR A 158 10.08 -13.54 -1.13
CA TYR A 158 8.68 -13.80 -1.44
C TYR A 158 8.39 -13.82 -2.96
N LEU A 159 8.85 -12.81 -3.70
CA LEU A 159 8.45 -12.62 -5.10
C LEU A 159 9.20 -13.52 -6.10
N ARG A 160 10.48 -13.80 -5.86
CA ARG A 160 11.34 -14.58 -6.77
C ARG A 160 10.72 -15.93 -7.17
N PRO A 161 10.26 -16.79 -6.24
CA PRO A 161 9.67 -18.08 -6.62
C PRO A 161 8.35 -17.93 -7.40
N LEU A 162 7.62 -16.83 -7.22
CA LEU A 162 6.36 -16.57 -7.93
C LEU A 162 6.60 -16.12 -9.37
N ILE A 163 7.70 -15.40 -9.62
CA ILE A 163 8.12 -14.96 -10.96
C ILE A 163 8.79 -16.09 -11.75
N GLN A 164 9.54 -16.95 -11.07
CA GLN A 164 10.30 -18.04 -11.70
C GLN A 164 9.45 -19.27 -12.05
N ARG A 165 8.20 -19.36 -11.55
CA ARG A 165 7.27 -20.38 -12.03
C ARG A 165 6.96 -20.11 -13.50
N PRO A 166 7.15 -21.08 -14.41
CA PRO A 166 6.63 -20.96 -15.76
C PRO A 166 5.12 -20.71 -15.63
N SER A 167 4.61 -19.67 -16.29
CA SER A 167 3.19 -19.45 -16.45
C SER A 167 2.60 -20.68 -17.14
N GLY A 168 2.14 -21.65 -16.35
CA GLY A 168 1.36 -22.77 -16.86
C GLY A 168 0.13 -22.20 -17.54
N SER A 169 0.16 -22.17 -18.87
CA SER A 169 -0.96 -22.07 -19.81
C SER A 169 -2.26 -21.48 -19.22
N LYS A 170 -2.31 -20.16 -19.01
CA LYS A 170 -3.60 -19.47 -19.02
C LYS A 170 -3.93 -19.11 -20.46
N ASN A 171 -4.52 -20.06 -21.17
CA ASN A 171 -5.26 -19.78 -22.40
C ASN A 171 -6.44 -18.88 -22.01
N PHE A 172 -6.34 -17.59 -22.30
CA PHE A 172 -7.53 -16.76 -22.46
C PHE A 172 -8.19 -17.21 -23.76
N ARG A 173 -9.30 -17.95 -23.64
CA ARG A 173 -10.28 -18.12 -24.71
C ARG A 173 -11.33 -17.02 -24.58
#